data_AF-A0A7X2MH32-F1
#
_entry.id   AF-A0A7X2MH32-F1
#
_cell.length_a   1.000
_cell.length_b   1.000
_cell.length_c   1.000
_cell.angle_alpha   90.00
_cell.angle_beta   90.00
_cell.angle_gamma   90.00
#
_symmetry.space_group_name_H-M   'P 1'
#
loop_
_entity.id
_entity.type
_entity.pdbx_description
1 polymer ?
#
loop_
_entity_poly.entity_id
_entity_poly.type
_entity_poly.pdbx_seq_one_letter_code
_entity_poly.pdbx_strand_id
1 'polypeptide(L)'
;TIDNLTIGGPFMATGGMGDILTGILAAFITQFKESSLDERINAAVYLHSYIAENLSHKYYVTLPTDIIKKIQKTMLKVISEQK
;
A
#
# COMPACT_ATOMS: atom_id res chain seq x y z
N THR A 1 -5.79 -12.91 4.81
CA THR A 1 -4.58 -13.18 4.01
C THR A 1 -4.73 -12.49 2.68
N ILE A 2 -3.64 -12.32 1.92
CA ILE A 2 -3.63 -11.68 0.59
C ILE A 2 -4.70 -12.28 -0.33
N ASP A 3 -5.00 -13.57 -0.15
CA ASP A 3 -6.03 -14.32 -0.88
C ASP A 3 -7.45 -13.73 -0.75
N ASN A 4 -7.70 -12.93 0.30
CA ASN A 4 -8.98 -12.26 0.56
C ASN A 4 -8.83 -10.73 0.61
N LEU A 5 -7.87 -10.16 -0.10
CA LEU A 5 -7.76 -8.70 -0.20
C LEU A 5 -8.97 -8.13 -0.96
N THR A 6 -9.85 -7.42 -0.26
CA THR A 6 -11.08 -6.85 -0.84
C THR A 6 -10.91 -5.47 -1.48
N ILE A 7 -9.69 -4.94 -1.46
CA ILE A 7 -9.36 -3.59 -1.92
C ILE A 7 -8.38 -3.62 -3.11
N GLY A 8 -8.53 -2.65 -4.01
CA GLY A 8 -7.81 -2.60 -5.28
C GLY A 8 -8.76 -2.78 -6.48
N GLY A 9 -8.37 -2.26 -7.64
CA GLY A 9 -9.24 -2.25 -8.81
C GLY A 9 -8.58 -1.75 -10.09
N PRO A 10 -9.35 -1.64 -11.19
CA PRO A 10 -8.82 -1.30 -12.52
C PRO A 10 -8.18 0.09 -12.58
N PHE A 11 -8.50 0.99 -11.63
CA PHE A 11 -7.82 2.29 -11.49
C PHE A 11 -6.32 2.16 -11.21
N MET A 12 -5.84 0.97 -10.83
CA MET A 12 -4.41 0.67 -10.62
C MET A 12 -3.71 0.11 -11.87
N ALA A 13 -4.45 -0.19 -12.94
CA ALA A 13 -3.93 -0.81 -14.15
C ALA A 13 -3.16 0.19 -15.03
N THR A 14 -2.04 0.69 -14.52
CA THR A 14 -1.13 1.61 -15.21
C THR A 14 0.33 1.24 -14.98
N GLY A 15 1.20 1.63 -15.90
CA GLY A 15 2.63 1.32 -15.86
C GLY A 15 3.30 1.84 -14.58
N GLY A 16 4.15 1.01 -13.97
CA GLY A 16 4.88 1.32 -12.74
C GLY A 16 4.16 0.94 -11.44
N MET A 17 2.91 0.45 -11.50
CA MET A 17 2.18 0.03 -10.28
C MET A 17 2.90 -1.13 -9.56
N GLY A 18 3.42 -2.10 -10.33
CA GLY A 18 4.21 -3.21 -9.78
C GLY A 18 5.53 -2.78 -9.13
N ASP A 19 6.24 -1.82 -9.72
CA ASP A 19 7.52 -1.32 -9.20
C ASP A 19 7.36 -0.70 -7.81
N ILE A 20 6.26 0.04 -7.60
CA ILE A 20 5.94 0.63 -6.30
C ILE A 20 5.58 -0.46 -5.29
N LEU A 21 4.78 -1.44 -5.67
CA LEU A 21 4.47 -2.57 -4.78
C LEU A 21 5.75 -3.32 -4.37
N THR A 22 6.67 -3.57 -5.29
CA THR A 22 7.98 -4.18 -5.00
C THR A 22 8.78 -3.36 -4.00
N GLY A 23 8.85 -2.04 -4.16
CA GLY A 23 9.54 -1.16 -3.22
C GLY A 23 8.93 -1.17 -1.82
N ILE A 24 7.59 -1.15 -1.72
CA ILE A 24 6.87 -1.21 -0.44
C ILE A 24 7.11 -2.56 0.25
N LEU A 25 7.03 -3.67 -0.50
CA LEU A 25 7.32 -5.00 0.03
C LEU A 25 8.74 -5.10 0.57
N ALA A 26 9.74 -4.65 -0.19
CA ALA A 26 11.13 -4.66 0.24
C ALA A 26 11.32 -3.86 1.53
N ALA A 27 10.70 -2.68 1.64
CA ALA A 27 10.73 -1.84 2.83
C ALA A 27 10.09 -2.53 4.04
N PHE A 28 8.89 -3.11 3.89
CA PHE A 28 8.16 -3.74 4.99
C PHE A 28 8.85 -5.00 5.49
N ILE A 29 9.34 -5.84 4.58
CA ILE A 29 10.08 -7.07 4.91
C ILE A 29 11.33 -6.72 5.74
N THR A 30 12.03 -5.64 5.39
CA THR A 30 13.30 -5.27 6.04
C THR A 30 13.14 -4.48 7.35
N GLN A 31 12.09 -3.67 7.49
CA GLN A 31 11.92 -2.77 8.65
C GLN A 31 11.21 -3.43 9.84
N PHE A 32 10.15 -4.22 9.62
CA PHE A 32 9.25 -4.67 10.70
C PHE A 32 9.57 -6.08 11.21
N LYS A 33 10.83 -6.34 11.58
CA LYS A 33 11.34 -7.70 11.89
C LYS A 33 10.66 -8.40 13.07
N GLU A 34 10.01 -7.65 13.95
CA GLU A 34 9.24 -8.19 15.08
C GLU A 34 7.94 -8.89 14.65
N SER A 35 7.44 -8.61 13.45
CA SER A 35 6.25 -9.26 12.87
C SER A 35 6.63 -10.43 11.96
N SER A 36 5.72 -11.39 11.83
CA SER A 36 5.90 -12.52 10.91
C SER A 36 6.07 -12.05 9.45
N LEU A 37 6.66 -12.89 8.60
CA LEU A 37 6.80 -12.56 7.17
C LEU A 37 5.43 -12.31 6.52
N ASP A 38 4.45 -13.15 6.84
CA ASP A 38 3.09 -13.03 6.30
C ASP A 38 2.42 -11.72 6.73
N GLU A 39 2.52 -11.33 8.01
CA GLU A 39 1.99 -10.03 8.48
C GLU A 39 2.63 -8.85 7.75
N ARG A 40 3.96 -8.90 7.54
CA ARG A 40 4.67 -7.85 6.80
C ARG A 40 4.22 -7.74 5.35
N ILE A 41 4.07 -8.86 4.65
CA ILE A 41 3.61 -8.88 3.27
C ILE A 41 2.15 -8.42 3.20
N ASN A 42 1.27 -8.92 4.07
CA ASN A 42 -0.13 -8.51 4.14
C ASN A 42 -0.25 -6.99 4.37
N ALA A 43 0.51 -6.43 5.33
CA ALA A 43 0.48 -5.01 5.63
C ALA A 43 1.00 -4.15 4.47
N ALA A 44 2.06 -4.58 3.78
CA ALA A 44 2.61 -3.90 2.61
C ALA A 44 1.59 -3.84 1.45
N VAL A 45 1.02 -4.98 1.08
CA VAL A 45 0.02 -5.09 0.02
C VAL A 45 -1.23 -4.29 0.37
N TYR A 46 -1.68 -4.37 1.63
CA TYR A 46 -2.84 -3.61 2.10
C TYR A 46 -2.58 -2.10 2.02
N LEU A 47 -1.45 -1.60 2.54
CA LEU A 47 -1.13 -0.17 2.50
C LEU A 47 -1.12 0.36 1.05
N HIS A 48 -0.50 -0.39 0.14
CA HIS A 48 -0.46 -0.05 -1.28
C HIS A 48 -1.87 0.07 -1.88
N SER A 49 -2.71 -0.97 -1.74
CA SER A 49 -4.06 -0.97 -2.29
C SER A 49 -4.98 0.05 -1.61
N TYR A 50 -4.83 0.27 -0.29
CA TYR A 50 -5.62 1.23 0.48
C TYR A 50 -5.38 2.67 0.02
N ILE A 51 -4.11 3.03 -0.21
CA ILE A 51 -3.78 4.36 -0.74
C ILE A 51 -4.37 4.51 -2.15
N ALA A 52 -4.24 3.48 -2.99
CA ALA A 52 -4.75 3.53 -4.35
C ALA A 52 -6.27 3.67 -4.42
N GLU A 53 -7.00 2.91 -3.60
CA GLU A 53 -8.47 3.02 -3.49
C GLU A 53 -8.90 4.42 -3.05
N ASN A 54 -8.24 4.99 -2.04
CA ASN A 54 -8.54 6.36 -1.60
C ASN A 54 -8.28 7.41 -2.70
N LEU A 55 -7.26 7.21 -3.54
CA LEU A 55 -6.98 8.08 -4.69
C LEU A 55 -8.01 7.88 -5.81
N SER A 56 -8.52 6.66 -6.01
CA SER A 56 -9.53 6.35 -7.04
C SER A 56 -10.82 7.16 -6.90
N HIS A 57 -11.15 7.61 -5.69
CA HIS A 57 -12.31 8.48 -5.45
C HIS A 57 -12.15 9.89 -6.05
N LYS A 58 -10.93 10.27 -6.46
CA LYS A 58 -10.61 11.58 -7.04
C LYS A 58 -10.04 11.49 -8.45
N TYR A 59 -9.46 10.35 -8.81
CA TYR A 59 -8.77 10.15 -10.09
C TYR A 59 -9.30 8.89 -10.79
N TYR A 60 -9.54 8.98 -12.09
CA TYR A 60 -9.98 7.83 -12.90
C TYR A 60 -8.92 6.71 -12.92
N VAL A 61 -7.65 7.09 -13.07
CA VAL A 61 -6.49 6.20 -12.92
C VAL A 61 -5.61 6.75 -11.81
N THR A 62 -5.15 5.87 -10.93
CA THR A 62 -4.20 6.20 -9.87
C THR A 62 -2.78 6.08 -10.40
N LEU A 63 -2.02 7.17 -10.37
CA LEU A 63 -0.61 7.14 -10.75
C LEU A 63 0.25 6.54 -9.63
N PRO A 64 1.25 5.69 -9.94
CA PRO A 64 2.11 5.08 -8.92
C PRO A 64 2.84 6.13 -8.08
N THR A 65 3.26 7.25 -8.69
CA THR A 65 3.93 8.35 -7.98
C THR A 65 3.02 9.07 -6.99
N ASP A 66 1.71 9.06 -7.19
CA ASP A 66 0.76 9.63 -6.22
C ASP A 66 0.57 8.73 -5.01
N ILE A 67 0.69 7.40 -5.19
CA ILE A 67 0.77 6.45 -4.06
C ILE A 67 2.01 6.76 -3.22
N ILE A 68 3.19 6.90 -3.84
CA ILE A 68 4.46 7.21 -3.15
C ILE A 68 4.31 8.45 -2.25
N LYS A 69 3.74 9.55 -2.78
CA LYS A 69 3.53 10.81 -2.06
C LYS A 69 2.64 10.66 -0.82
N LYS A 70 1.82 9.60 -0.74
CA LYS A 70 0.88 9.37 0.36
C LYS A 70 1.36 8.38 1.41
N ILE A 71 2.37 7.55 1.12
CA ILE A 71 2.86 6.50 2.04
C ILE A 71 3.14 7.04 3.44
N GLN A 72 4.02 8.05 3.55
CA GLN A 72 4.44 8.58 4.86
C GLN A 72 3.27 9.11 5.68
N LYS A 73 2.39 9.90 5.05
CA LYS A 73 1.22 10.48 5.73
C LYS A 73 0.24 9.40 6.19
N THR A 74 -0.01 8.39 5.36
CA THR A 74 -0.93 7.29 5.69
C THR A 74 -0.37 6.44 6.82
N MET A 75 0.92 6.07 6.80
CA MET A 75 1.54 5.30 7.87
C MET A 75 1.53 6.06 9.21
N LEU A 76 1.84 7.36 9.19
CA LEU A 76 1.77 8.20 10.39
C LEU A 76 0.35 8.24 10.96
N LYS A 77 -0.66 8.36 10.10
CA LYS A 77 -2.08 8.36 10.50
C LYS A 77 -2.42 7.07 11.26
N VAL A 78 -2.07 5.91 10.71
CA VAL A 78 -2.34 4.60 11.35
C VAL A 78 -1.73 4.52 12.75
N ILE A 79 -0.48 4.97 12.92
CA ILE A 79 0.18 4.97 14.24
C ILE A 79 -0.49 5.96 15.21
N SER A 80 -0.94 7.11 14.72
CA SER A 80 -1.60 8.12 15.56
C SER A 80 -2.99 7.70 16.04
N GLU A 81 -3.71 6.90 15.25
CA GLU A 81 -5.05 6.40 15.58
C GLU A 81 -5.02 5.19 16.52
N GLN A 82 -3.84 4.62 16.79
CA GLN A 82 -3.63 3.53 17.75
C GLN A 82 -3.29 4.01 19.17
N LYS A 83 -3.23 5.33 19.41
CA LYS A 83 -3.07 5.94 20.73
C LYS A 83 -4.43 6.39 21.27
#